data_AF-A0A858R9A6-F1
#
_entry.id   AF-A0A858R9A6-F1
#
_cell.length_a   1.000
_cell.length_b   1.000
_cell.length_c   1.000
_cell.angle_alpha   90.00
_cell.angle_beta   90.00
_cell.angle_gamma   90.00
#
_symmetry.space_group_name_H-M   'P 1'
#
loop_
_entity.id
_entity.type
_entity.pdbx_description
1 polymer ?
#
loop_
_entity_poly.entity_id
_entity_poly.type
_entity_poly.pdbx_seq_one_letter_code
_entity_poly.pdbx_strand_id
1 'polypeptide(L)'
;MSQKTTLDDLRREIDEIDQALHDLLLRRTEVVLRIAGHKQPGQPALRPAREAAIIRALVGRHQGAFPVQALVRIWREMMGALTQVQAPLAVAVVAPEDQRTPLWDLARDHYGSATPMLATNTPVAAVRAVSEGNATVAVVPWPNEQDADPWWRFLFSEDAKTPRIIARLPFLRGVSPSEGDALVLAAVPLEATGDDHTLLGIELNQDMSRGRLKDCLEAAGLPATQIRTHFMPGNTGSVHLVEVEDHIPADDARLHALAQKLGEALVRLLPVGVYATPLTLRP
;
A
#
# COMPACT_ATOMS: atom_id res chain seq x y z
N MET A 1 57.10 1.10 -4.37
CA MET A 1 56.47 2.10 -3.49
C MET A 1 55.04 2.28 -3.96
N SER A 2 54.05 1.81 -3.20
CA SER A 2 52.65 2.09 -3.52
C SER A 2 52.43 3.59 -3.32
N GLN A 3 52.08 4.34 -4.36
CA GLN A 3 51.62 5.71 -4.18
C GLN A 3 50.43 5.67 -3.22
N LYS A 4 50.52 6.43 -2.15
CA LYS A 4 49.50 6.50 -1.11
C LYS A 4 48.41 7.42 -1.64
N THR A 5 47.23 6.89 -1.94
CA THR A 5 46.06 7.67 -2.36
C THR A 5 45.86 8.83 -1.39
N THR A 6 45.81 10.05 -1.90
CA THR A 6 45.60 11.23 -1.06
C THR A 6 44.11 11.43 -0.77
N LEU A 7 43.79 12.24 0.23
CA LEU A 7 42.41 12.62 0.52
C LEU A 7 41.75 13.33 -0.68
N ASP A 8 42.52 14.13 -1.41
CA ASP A 8 42.01 14.87 -2.56
C ASP A 8 41.75 13.96 -3.76
N ASP A 9 42.52 12.87 -3.91
CA ASP A 9 42.24 11.84 -4.91
C ASP A 9 40.91 11.13 -4.60
N LEU A 10 40.67 10.77 -3.33
CA LEU A 10 39.41 10.13 -2.91
C LEU A 10 38.19 11.06 -3.07
N ARG A 11 38.37 12.37 -2.84
CA ARG A 11 37.30 13.34 -3.07
C ARG A 11 36.94 13.46 -4.55
N ARG A 12 37.95 13.48 -5.42
CA ARG A 12 37.74 13.48 -6.87
C ARG A 12 36.99 12.23 -7.33
N GLU A 13 37.32 11.07 -6.76
CA GLU A 13 36.60 9.82 -7.02
C GLU A 13 35.11 9.93 -6.62
N ILE A 14 34.81 10.57 -5.48
CA ILE A 14 33.40 10.84 -5.07
C ILE A 14 32.72 11.78 -6.07
N ASP A 15 33.37 12.88 -6.47
CA ASP A 15 32.80 13.83 -7.41
C ASP A 15 32.47 13.16 -8.77
N GLU A 16 33.35 12.27 -9.25
CA GLU A 16 33.13 11.48 -10.46
C GLU A 16 31.92 10.53 -10.31
N ILE A 17 31.79 9.87 -9.15
CA ILE A 17 30.64 9.01 -8.83
C ILE A 17 29.34 9.83 -8.78
N ASP A 18 29.35 10.98 -8.12
CA ASP A 18 28.17 11.84 -7.95
C ASP A 18 27.69 12.39 -9.29
N GLN A 19 28.62 12.76 -10.18
CA GLN A 19 28.28 13.16 -11.56
C GLN A 19 27.61 11.99 -12.31
N ALA A 20 28.17 10.78 -12.22
CA ALA A 20 27.59 9.61 -12.85
C ALA A 20 26.21 9.25 -12.28
N LEU A 21 26.00 9.38 -10.97
CA LEU A 21 24.70 9.20 -10.33
C LEU A 21 23.68 10.20 -10.86
N HIS A 22 24.05 11.48 -10.97
CA HIS A 22 23.18 12.52 -11.53
C HIS A 22 22.78 12.22 -12.98
N ASP A 23 23.75 11.87 -13.83
CA ASP A 23 23.50 11.51 -15.23
C ASP A 23 22.56 10.29 -15.35
N LEU A 24 22.72 9.30 -14.47
CA LEU A 24 21.84 8.14 -14.41
C LEU A 24 20.41 8.50 -13.97
N LEU A 25 20.25 9.44 -13.04
CA LEU A 25 18.94 9.93 -12.62
C LEU A 25 18.21 10.65 -13.77
N LEU A 26 18.92 11.51 -14.50
CA LEU A 26 18.35 12.20 -15.68
C LEU A 26 17.95 11.20 -16.76
N ARG A 27 18.83 10.24 -17.08
CA ARG A 27 18.52 9.17 -18.04
C ARG A 27 17.33 8.31 -17.59
N ARG A 28 17.21 8.00 -16.30
CA ARG A 28 16.05 7.28 -15.75
C ARG A 28 14.77 8.09 -15.96
N THR A 29 14.83 9.40 -15.74
CA THR A 29 13.71 10.32 -15.93
C THR A 29 13.24 10.33 -17.40
N GLU A 30 14.16 10.40 -18.36
CA GLU A 30 13.84 10.32 -19.79
C GLU A 30 13.15 9.00 -20.16
N VAL A 31 13.61 7.87 -19.62
CA VAL A 31 12.97 6.57 -19.84
C VAL A 31 11.56 6.55 -19.27
N VAL A 32 11.34 7.13 -18.08
CA VAL A 32 10.01 7.25 -17.48
C VAL A 32 9.07 8.10 -18.33
N LEU A 33 9.55 9.23 -18.87
CA LEU A 33 8.77 10.07 -19.78
C LEU A 33 8.38 9.32 -21.05
N ARG A 34 9.32 8.54 -21.62
CA ARG A 34 9.01 7.66 -22.76
C ARG A 34 7.97 6.62 -22.41
N ILE A 35 8.08 5.97 -21.24
CA ILE A 35 7.06 5.00 -20.77
C ILE A 35 5.69 5.67 -20.67
N ALA A 36 5.62 6.88 -20.10
CA ALA A 36 4.37 7.64 -20.00
C ALA A 36 3.74 7.90 -21.39
N GLY A 37 4.57 8.23 -22.39
CA GLY A 37 4.11 8.39 -23.77
C GLY A 37 3.56 7.12 -24.44
N HIS A 38 3.81 5.92 -23.88
CA HIS A 38 3.25 4.66 -24.37
C HIS A 38 2.01 4.20 -23.59
N LYS A 39 1.62 4.91 -22.52
CA LYS A 39 0.44 4.55 -21.72
C LYS A 39 -0.83 4.96 -22.47
N GLN A 40 -1.83 4.08 -22.44
CA GLN A 40 -3.16 4.43 -22.90
C GLN A 40 -3.81 5.44 -21.94
N PRO A 41 -4.71 6.31 -22.42
CA PRO A 41 -5.49 7.20 -21.55
C PRO A 41 -6.16 6.42 -20.40
N GLY A 42 -6.00 6.90 -19.17
CA GLY A 42 -6.57 6.30 -17.98
C GLY A 42 -5.71 5.21 -17.30
N GLN A 43 -4.54 4.85 -17.84
CA GLN A 43 -3.61 4.00 -17.10
C GLN A 43 -2.97 4.76 -15.93
N PRO A 44 -2.99 4.21 -14.70
CA PRO A 44 -2.45 4.91 -13.54
C PRO A 44 -0.92 5.09 -13.64
N ALA A 45 -0.44 6.22 -13.14
CA ALA A 45 1.00 6.46 -12.96
C ALA A 45 1.56 5.58 -11.84
N LEU A 46 0.81 5.46 -10.74
CA LEU A 46 1.13 4.64 -9.59
C LEU A 46 1.01 3.15 -9.94
N ARG A 47 2.05 2.38 -9.61
CA ARG A 47 2.10 0.91 -9.83
C ARG A 47 2.67 0.22 -8.58
N PRO A 48 1.87 0.07 -7.51
CA PRO A 48 2.35 -0.41 -6.21
C PRO A 48 3.05 -1.79 -6.29
N ALA A 49 2.52 -2.71 -7.09
CA ALA A 49 3.13 -4.02 -7.35
C ALA A 49 4.55 -3.89 -7.93
N ARG A 50 4.73 -3.00 -8.91
CA ARG A 50 6.03 -2.75 -9.54
C ARG A 50 7.02 -2.12 -8.56
N GLU A 51 6.57 -1.19 -7.74
CA GLU A 51 7.40 -0.55 -6.72
C GLU A 51 7.87 -1.55 -5.67
N ALA A 52 6.96 -2.40 -5.15
CA ALA A 52 7.29 -3.47 -4.22
C ALA A 52 8.34 -4.42 -4.81
N ALA A 53 8.17 -4.84 -6.07
CA ALA A 53 9.15 -5.68 -6.77
C ALA A 53 10.53 -5.01 -6.91
N ILE A 54 10.59 -3.71 -7.20
CA ILE A 54 11.86 -2.96 -7.28
C ILE A 54 12.54 -2.94 -5.91
N ILE A 55 11.81 -2.59 -4.84
CA ILE A 55 12.38 -2.52 -3.49
C ILE A 55 12.84 -3.90 -3.01
N ARG A 56 12.05 -4.97 -3.24
CA ARG A 56 12.45 -6.35 -2.94
C ARG A 56 13.74 -6.74 -3.66
N ALA A 57 13.85 -6.44 -4.95
CA ALA A 57 15.05 -6.74 -5.73
C ALA A 57 16.28 -5.97 -5.22
N LEU A 58 16.11 -4.71 -4.81
CA LEU A 58 17.20 -3.90 -4.26
C LEU A 58 17.69 -4.43 -2.92
N VAL A 59 16.76 -4.75 -2.01
CA VAL A 59 17.09 -5.30 -0.69
C VAL A 59 17.71 -6.69 -0.83
N GLY A 60 17.14 -7.55 -1.67
CA GLY A 60 17.62 -8.92 -1.86
C GLY A 60 19.01 -9.02 -2.49
N ARG A 61 19.41 -8.04 -3.31
CA ARG A 61 20.75 -7.99 -3.91
C ARG A 61 21.76 -7.15 -3.13
N HIS A 62 21.33 -6.50 -2.05
CA HIS A 62 22.14 -5.53 -1.33
C HIS A 62 23.34 -6.21 -0.65
N GLN A 63 24.52 -5.61 -0.82
CA GLN A 63 25.78 -6.05 -0.20
C GLN A 63 26.62 -4.80 0.14
N GLY A 64 27.47 -4.91 1.17
CA GLY A 64 28.36 -3.84 1.60
C GLY A 64 27.85 -3.08 2.82
N ALA A 65 28.48 -1.94 3.11
CA ALA A 65 28.30 -1.20 4.37
C ALA A 65 27.22 -0.11 4.31
N PHE A 66 26.62 0.15 3.14
CA PHE A 66 25.63 1.21 3.00
C PHE A 66 24.31 0.82 3.69
N PRO A 67 23.71 1.63 4.57
CA PRO A 67 22.50 1.24 5.29
C PRO A 67 21.30 0.95 4.37
N VAL A 68 20.72 -0.25 4.46
CA VAL A 68 19.57 -0.66 3.63
C VAL A 68 18.37 0.27 3.78
N GLN A 69 18.14 0.80 4.98
CA GLN A 69 17.05 1.76 5.21
C GLN A 69 17.24 3.05 4.42
N ALA A 70 18.47 3.58 4.36
CA ALA A 70 18.79 4.75 3.56
C ALA A 70 18.63 4.46 2.06
N LEU A 71 19.02 3.26 1.61
CA LEU A 71 18.83 2.83 0.22
C LEU A 71 17.36 2.87 -0.18
N VAL A 72 16.49 2.29 0.65
CA VAL A 72 15.05 2.26 0.37
C VAL A 72 14.44 3.66 0.40
N ARG A 73 14.86 4.54 1.33
CA ARG A 73 14.40 5.94 1.36
C ARG A 73 14.78 6.70 0.10
N ILE A 74 16.02 6.56 -0.40
CA ILE A 74 16.45 7.18 -1.67
C ILE A 74 15.58 6.70 -2.84
N TRP A 75 15.30 5.39 -2.91
CA TRP A 75 14.45 4.86 -3.97
C TRP A 75 12.99 5.30 -3.85
N ARG A 76 12.45 5.43 -2.64
CA ARG A 76 11.09 5.95 -2.40
C ARG A 76 10.96 7.40 -2.82
N GLU A 77 11.91 8.26 -2.46
CA GLU A 77 11.94 9.66 -2.91
C GLU A 77 11.97 9.74 -4.44
N MET A 78 12.84 8.94 -5.07
CA MET A 78 12.99 8.91 -6.52
C MET A 78 11.73 8.35 -7.23
N MET A 79 11.05 7.36 -6.64
CA MET A 79 9.78 6.84 -7.16
C MET A 79 8.67 7.91 -7.09
N GLY A 80 8.52 8.59 -5.94
CA GLY A 80 7.54 9.66 -5.77
C GLY A 80 7.73 10.78 -6.78
N ALA A 81 8.96 11.27 -6.94
CA ALA A 81 9.30 12.32 -7.90
C ALA A 81 9.00 11.89 -9.35
N LEU A 82 9.37 10.67 -9.75
CA LEU A 82 9.12 10.18 -11.12
C LEU A 82 7.66 9.84 -11.39
N THR A 83 6.88 9.51 -10.36
CA THR A 83 5.42 9.38 -10.49
C THR A 83 4.80 10.75 -10.77
N GLN A 84 5.23 11.80 -10.07
CA GLN A 84 4.77 13.18 -10.30
C GLN A 84 5.10 13.71 -11.70
N VAL A 85 6.26 13.33 -12.25
CA VAL A 85 6.63 13.66 -13.64
C VAL A 85 5.65 13.04 -14.65
N GLN A 86 5.06 11.89 -14.34
CA GLN A 86 4.10 11.21 -15.23
C GLN A 86 2.68 11.73 -15.08
N ALA A 87 2.23 11.99 -13.85
CA ALA A 87 0.88 12.45 -13.55
C ALA A 87 0.81 13.12 -12.17
N PRO A 88 -0.20 13.99 -11.91
CA PRO A 88 -0.42 14.57 -10.59
C PRO A 88 -0.52 13.49 -9.49
N LEU A 89 0.30 13.66 -8.44
CA LEU A 89 0.29 12.84 -7.24
C LEU A 89 0.01 13.73 -6.04
N ALA A 90 -1.08 13.46 -5.32
CA ALA A 90 -1.37 14.06 -4.03
C ALA A 90 -1.81 12.98 -3.03
N VAL A 91 -1.40 13.14 -1.77
CA VAL A 91 -1.62 12.15 -0.70
C VAL A 91 -2.55 12.77 0.35
N ALA A 92 -3.76 12.24 0.51
CA ALA A 92 -4.59 12.53 1.67
C ALA A 92 -4.10 11.72 2.88
N VAL A 93 -3.91 12.35 4.02
CA VAL A 93 -3.46 11.68 5.25
C VAL A 93 -4.41 11.97 6.39
N VAL A 94 -4.78 10.95 7.16
CA VAL A 94 -5.59 11.14 8.36
C VAL A 94 -4.72 11.76 9.47
N ALA A 95 -5.02 13.02 9.79
CA ALA A 95 -4.26 13.86 10.71
C ALA A 95 -5.21 14.92 11.33
N PRO A 96 -6.09 14.52 12.28
CA PRO A 96 -7.21 15.35 12.75
C PRO A 96 -6.81 16.56 13.60
N GLU A 97 -5.73 16.45 14.38
CA GLU A 97 -5.31 17.49 15.33
C GLU A 97 -4.20 18.37 14.75
N ASP A 98 -3.12 17.76 14.28
CA ASP A 98 -2.06 18.42 13.53
C ASP A 98 -1.34 17.43 12.59
N GLN A 99 -0.36 17.92 11.81
CA GLN A 99 0.40 17.11 10.84
C GLN A 99 1.57 16.32 11.48
N ARG A 100 1.82 16.45 12.78
CA ARG A 100 2.90 15.76 13.49
C ARG A 100 2.41 14.42 14.02
N THR A 101 1.92 13.57 13.11
CA THR A 101 1.40 12.24 13.44
C THR A 101 2.26 11.14 12.83
N PRO A 102 2.29 9.94 13.42
CA PRO A 102 2.99 8.80 12.83
C PRO A 102 2.52 8.46 11.41
N LEU A 103 1.22 8.63 11.11
CA LEU A 103 0.68 8.42 9.76
C LEU A 103 1.27 9.40 8.75
N TRP A 104 1.48 10.65 9.17
CA TRP A 104 2.08 11.67 8.33
C TRP A 104 3.54 11.33 8.01
N ASP A 105 4.29 10.85 8.99
CA ASP A 105 5.66 10.41 8.79
C ASP A 105 5.74 9.15 7.91
N LEU A 106 4.83 8.18 8.09
CA LEU A 106 4.72 7.01 7.21
C LEU A 106 4.42 7.40 5.76
N ALA A 107 3.52 8.36 5.57
CA ALA A 107 3.17 8.87 4.26
C ALA A 107 4.37 9.57 3.60
N ARG A 108 5.11 10.40 4.35
CA ARG A 108 6.31 11.09 3.87
C ARG A 108 7.45 10.11 3.55
N ASP A 109 7.66 9.10 4.39
CA ASP A 109 8.67 8.07 4.18
C ASP A 109 8.38 7.22 2.92
N HIS A 110 7.10 7.08 2.55
CA HIS A 110 6.70 6.29 1.40
C HIS A 110 6.64 7.09 0.09
N TYR A 111 6.06 8.28 0.12
CA TYR A 111 5.81 9.10 -1.07
C TYR A 111 6.85 10.18 -1.31
N GLY A 112 7.80 10.33 -0.40
CA GLY A 112 8.86 11.32 -0.46
C GLY A 112 8.45 12.69 0.08
N SER A 113 9.46 13.52 0.26
CA SER A 113 9.35 14.82 0.93
C SER A 113 8.65 15.88 0.08
N ALA A 114 8.78 15.79 -1.25
CA ALA A 114 8.26 16.78 -2.19
C ALA A 114 6.83 16.50 -2.67
N THR A 115 6.23 15.37 -2.30
CA THR A 115 4.86 15.03 -2.71
C THR A 115 3.83 15.87 -1.94
N PRO A 116 2.89 16.55 -2.63
CA PRO A 116 1.81 17.27 -1.96
C PRO A 116 0.99 16.38 -1.02
N MET A 117 0.83 16.82 0.23
CA MET A 117 0.06 16.10 1.27
C MET A 117 -1.06 16.98 1.82
N LEU A 118 -2.26 16.40 1.89
CA LEU A 118 -3.48 17.00 2.44
C LEU A 118 -3.79 16.36 3.80
N ALA A 119 -3.94 17.16 4.85
CA ALA A 119 -4.48 16.67 6.12
C ALA A 119 -6.00 16.48 6.02
N THR A 120 -6.49 15.34 6.51
CA THR A 120 -7.91 15.02 6.62
C THR A 120 -8.25 14.66 8.06
N ASN A 121 -9.47 14.98 8.48
CA ASN A 121 -9.91 14.76 9.86
C ASN A 121 -10.36 13.34 10.16
N THR A 122 -10.71 12.55 9.14
CA THR A 122 -11.24 11.19 9.30
C THR A 122 -10.80 10.28 8.15
N PRO A 123 -10.73 8.96 8.36
CA PRO A 123 -10.47 8.00 7.28
C PRO A 123 -11.51 8.09 6.15
N VAL A 124 -12.78 8.36 6.49
CA VAL A 124 -13.87 8.52 5.51
C VAL A 124 -13.65 9.75 4.63
N ALA A 125 -13.19 10.87 5.21
CA ALA A 125 -12.81 12.05 4.44
C ALA A 125 -11.62 11.78 3.51
N ALA A 126 -10.64 10.98 3.96
CA ALA A 126 -9.51 10.56 3.12
C ALA A 126 -9.95 9.66 1.95
N VAL A 127 -10.84 8.69 2.19
CA VAL A 127 -11.46 7.85 1.15
C VAL A 127 -12.18 8.73 0.12
N ARG A 128 -13.00 9.67 0.59
CA ARG A 128 -13.75 10.60 -0.26
C ARG A 128 -12.82 11.47 -1.12
N ALA A 129 -11.72 11.98 -0.54
CA ALA A 129 -10.74 12.77 -1.27
C ALA A 129 -10.17 12.00 -2.48
N VAL A 130 -9.97 10.68 -2.36
CA VAL A 130 -9.56 9.83 -3.49
C VAL A 130 -10.71 9.61 -4.48
N SER A 131 -11.90 9.24 -4.00
CA SER A 131 -13.06 8.99 -4.87
C SER A 131 -13.47 10.20 -5.71
N GLU A 132 -13.30 11.41 -5.17
CA GLU A 132 -13.61 12.68 -5.83
C GLU A 132 -12.44 13.23 -6.67
N GLY A 133 -11.25 12.61 -6.61
CA GLY A 133 -10.06 13.04 -7.34
C GLY A 133 -9.33 14.25 -6.72
N ASN A 134 -9.67 14.64 -5.50
CA ASN A 134 -8.94 15.67 -4.73
C ASN A 134 -7.57 15.18 -4.25
N ALA A 135 -7.39 13.86 -4.13
CA ALA A 135 -6.12 13.20 -3.87
C ALA A 135 -5.98 11.96 -4.76
N THR A 136 -4.75 11.58 -5.10
CA THR A 136 -4.45 10.38 -5.88
C THR A 136 -4.47 9.14 -5.01
N VAL A 137 -4.00 9.28 -3.77
CA VAL A 137 -3.96 8.21 -2.76
C VAL A 137 -4.36 8.74 -1.40
N ALA A 138 -4.80 7.85 -0.51
CA ALA A 138 -5.04 8.16 0.90
C ALA A 138 -4.23 7.22 1.80
N VAL A 139 -3.63 7.77 2.86
CA VAL A 139 -3.00 7.02 3.96
C VAL A 139 -3.92 7.10 5.16
N VAL A 140 -4.48 5.93 5.51
CA VAL A 140 -5.47 5.77 6.57
C VAL A 140 -4.91 4.87 7.69
N PRO A 141 -5.37 5.05 8.94
CA PRO A 141 -4.91 4.21 10.03
C PRO A 141 -5.31 2.76 9.79
N TRP A 142 -4.56 1.85 10.43
CA TRP A 142 -4.96 0.46 10.48
C TRP A 142 -6.40 0.33 11.02
N PRO A 143 -7.28 -0.49 10.39
CA PRO A 143 -8.67 -0.60 10.81
C PRO A 143 -8.84 -0.96 12.29
N ASN A 144 -9.67 -0.24 13.03
CA ASN A 144 -9.97 -0.55 14.43
C ASN A 144 -11.41 -1.08 14.56
N GLU A 145 -11.60 -2.18 15.30
CA GLU A 145 -12.93 -2.76 15.52
C GLU A 145 -13.79 -1.93 16.48
N GLN A 146 -13.17 -1.05 17.26
CA GLN A 146 -13.85 -0.15 18.19
C GLN A 146 -14.38 1.12 17.51
N ASP A 147 -14.09 1.31 16.22
CA ASP A 147 -14.63 2.44 15.46
C ASP A 147 -16.15 2.32 15.38
N ALA A 148 -16.85 3.36 15.84
CA ALA A 148 -18.31 3.42 15.76
C ALA A 148 -18.82 3.38 14.31
N ASP A 149 -18.03 3.89 13.37
CA ASP A 149 -18.29 3.83 11.94
C ASP A 149 -17.04 3.34 11.18
N PRO A 150 -16.92 2.04 10.89
CA PRO A 150 -15.72 1.47 10.29
C PRO A 150 -15.58 1.92 8.82
N TRP A 151 -14.59 2.74 8.56
CA TRP A 151 -14.37 3.33 7.22
C TRP A 151 -14.19 2.29 6.09
N TRP A 152 -13.70 1.09 6.41
CA TRP A 152 -13.44 0.05 5.42
C TRP A 152 -14.71 -0.52 4.79
N ARG A 153 -15.89 -0.34 5.42
CA ARG A 153 -17.18 -0.73 4.81
C ARG A 153 -17.49 0.05 3.53
N PHE A 154 -16.96 1.27 3.40
CA PHE A 154 -17.15 2.09 2.20
C PHE A 154 -16.39 1.55 0.98
N LEU A 155 -15.49 0.59 1.16
CA LEU A 155 -14.80 -0.07 0.07
C LEU A 155 -15.63 -1.20 -0.57
N PHE A 156 -16.77 -1.55 0.04
CA PHE A 156 -17.59 -2.69 -0.36
C PHE A 156 -18.49 -2.29 -1.53
N SER A 157 -17.88 -1.95 -2.65
CA SER A 157 -18.57 -1.47 -3.85
C SER A 157 -17.77 -1.86 -5.08
N GLU A 158 -18.47 -2.36 -6.10
CA GLU A 158 -17.88 -2.73 -7.39
C GLU A 158 -17.67 -1.53 -8.33
N ASP A 159 -18.08 -0.33 -7.93
CA ASP A 159 -17.82 0.89 -8.73
C ASP A 159 -16.31 1.08 -8.90
N ALA A 160 -15.87 1.22 -10.15
CA ALA A 160 -14.47 1.41 -10.54
C ALA A 160 -13.79 2.63 -9.89
N LYS A 161 -14.58 3.63 -9.44
CA LYS A 161 -14.08 4.79 -8.70
C LYS A 161 -13.90 4.53 -7.21
N THR A 162 -14.42 3.41 -6.70
CA THR A 162 -14.26 3.04 -5.29
C THR A 162 -12.79 2.74 -5.03
N PRO A 163 -12.13 3.46 -4.10
CA PRO A 163 -10.75 3.18 -3.77
C PRO A 163 -10.58 1.74 -3.29
N ARG A 164 -9.38 1.20 -3.50
CA ARG A 164 -8.96 -0.10 -3.02
C ARG A 164 -7.73 0.03 -2.16
N ILE A 165 -7.52 -0.91 -1.25
CA ILE A 165 -6.28 -0.99 -0.48
C ILE A 165 -5.19 -1.53 -1.41
N ILE A 166 -4.10 -0.78 -1.55
CA ILE A 166 -3.05 -1.05 -2.53
C ILE A 166 -1.65 -1.22 -1.91
N ALA A 167 -1.48 -0.81 -0.66
CA ALA A 167 -0.23 -0.97 0.08
C ALA A 167 -0.46 -0.94 1.59
N ARG A 168 0.49 -1.55 2.30
CA ARG A 168 0.66 -1.44 3.76
C ARG A 168 1.94 -0.67 4.05
N LEU A 169 1.88 0.24 5.02
CA LEU A 169 3.02 1.04 5.47
C LEU A 169 3.39 0.68 6.93
N PRO A 170 4.69 0.68 7.27
CA PRO A 170 5.83 0.82 6.35
C PRO A 170 6.08 -0.46 5.56
N PHE A 171 6.52 -0.32 4.29
CA PHE A 171 6.87 -1.48 3.46
C PHE A 171 8.18 -2.15 3.89
N LEU A 172 9.14 -1.37 4.40
CA LEU A 172 10.37 -1.87 5.02
C LEU A 172 10.25 -1.66 6.53
N ARG A 173 10.15 -2.75 7.28
CA ARG A 173 10.11 -2.73 8.74
C ARG A 173 11.53 -2.74 9.28
N GLY A 174 11.87 -1.69 10.02
CA GLY A 174 13.13 -1.56 10.74
C GLY A 174 13.15 -2.35 12.05
N VAL A 175 14.29 -2.31 12.74
CA VAL A 175 14.47 -2.90 14.09
C VAL A 175 13.77 -2.07 15.17
N SER A 176 13.62 -0.75 14.93
CA SER A 176 12.86 0.14 15.81
C SER A 176 11.36 0.05 15.46
N PRO A 177 10.44 0.08 16.44
CA PRO A 177 9.01 0.12 16.16
C PRO A 177 8.70 1.37 15.33
N SER A 178 8.17 1.20 14.13
CA SER A 178 7.35 2.25 13.54
C SER A 178 6.07 2.30 14.36
N GLU A 179 5.68 3.49 14.84
CA GLU A 179 4.42 3.66 15.55
C GLU A 179 3.26 3.37 14.57
N GLY A 180 2.73 2.15 14.67
CA GLY A 180 1.57 1.68 13.94
C GLY A 180 1.82 1.30 12.48
N ASP A 181 0.90 0.49 11.94
CA ASP A 181 0.77 0.26 10.51
C ASP A 181 -0.27 1.22 9.93
N ALA A 182 -0.13 1.52 8.64
CA ALA A 182 -1.14 2.25 7.87
C ALA A 182 -1.50 1.48 6.60
N LEU A 183 -2.69 1.77 6.07
CA LEU A 183 -3.12 1.29 4.77
C LEU A 183 -3.14 2.44 3.78
N VAL A 184 -2.81 2.11 2.53
CA VAL A 184 -2.89 3.04 1.40
C VAL A 184 -4.08 2.68 0.55
N LEU A 185 -4.90 3.68 0.22
CA LEU A 185 -6.04 3.56 -0.68
C LEU A 185 -5.80 4.31 -1.99
N ALA A 186 -6.22 3.74 -3.12
CA ALA A 186 -6.22 4.39 -4.42
C ALA A 186 -7.31 3.82 -5.34
N ALA A 187 -7.84 4.63 -6.26
CA ALA A 187 -8.75 4.17 -7.30
C ALA A 187 -7.96 3.62 -8.50
N VAL A 188 -7.26 2.49 -8.30
CA VAL A 188 -6.47 1.80 -9.33
C VAL A 188 -6.80 0.30 -9.35
N PRO A 189 -6.58 -0.40 -10.48
CA PRO A 189 -6.76 -1.84 -10.52
C PRO A 189 -5.89 -2.57 -9.50
N LEU A 190 -6.41 -3.66 -8.95
CA LEU A 190 -5.64 -4.58 -8.11
C LEU A 190 -4.66 -5.36 -8.98
N GLU A 191 -3.40 -5.42 -8.57
CA GLU A 191 -2.35 -6.16 -9.26
C GLU A 191 -1.63 -7.06 -8.26
N ALA A 192 -1.37 -8.31 -8.63
CA ALA A 192 -0.52 -9.21 -7.86
C ALA A 192 0.90 -8.64 -7.76
N THR A 193 1.52 -8.75 -6.60
CA THR A 193 2.91 -8.35 -6.36
C THR A 193 3.87 -9.55 -6.29
N GLY A 194 3.33 -10.78 -6.31
CA GLY A 194 4.05 -12.05 -6.31
C GLY A 194 4.30 -12.63 -4.91
N ASP A 195 4.04 -11.86 -3.86
CA ASP A 195 4.05 -12.26 -2.46
C ASP A 195 3.10 -11.29 -1.74
N ASP A 196 1.85 -11.73 -1.61
CA ASP A 196 0.67 -10.89 -1.50
C ASP A 196 -0.16 -11.22 -0.27
N HIS A 197 -0.76 -10.17 0.31
CA HIS A 197 -1.90 -10.27 1.19
C HIS A 197 -3.11 -9.66 0.49
N THR A 198 -4.21 -10.41 0.45
CA THR A 198 -5.49 -9.90 -0.05
C THR A 198 -6.41 -9.57 1.11
N LEU A 199 -7.07 -8.42 1.04
CA LEU A 199 -8.14 -8.03 1.95
C LEU A 199 -9.49 -8.27 1.29
N LEU A 200 -10.31 -9.11 1.92
CA LEU A 200 -11.66 -9.44 1.51
C LEU A 200 -12.67 -8.66 2.36
N GLY A 201 -13.62 -8.02 1.68
CA GLY A 201 -14.81 -7.45 2.31
C GLY A 201 -15.95 -8.47 2.27
N ILE A 202 -16.52 -8.78 3.43
CA ILE A 202 -17.64 -9.71 3.58
C ILE A 202 -18.76 -9.01 4.33
N GLU A 203 -19.93 -8.88 3.72
CA GLU A 203 -21.14 -8.31 4.33
C GLU A 203 -22.19 -9.40 4.46
N LEU A 204 -22.76 -9.53 5.65
CA LEU A 204 -23.78 -10.51 6.00
C LEU A 204 -25.04 -9.81 6.50
N ASN A 205 -26.22 -10.34 6.15
CA ASN A 205 -27.52 -9.83 6.60
C ASN A 205 -27.92 -10.32 8.01
N GLN A 206 -27.05 -11.09 8.65
CA GLN A 206 -27.21 -11.59 10.01
C GLN A 206 -25.85 -11.64 10.71
N ASP A 207 -25.87 -11.63 12.03
CA ASP A 207 -24.66 -11.74 12.82
C ASP A 207 -24.05 -13.13 12.70
N MET A 208 -22.72 -13.16 12.56
CA MET A 208 -21.94 -14.39 12.59
C MET A 208 -20.75 -14.26 13.52
N SER A 209 -20.53 -15.31 14.33
CA SER A 209 -19.33 -15.39 15.17
C SER A 209 -18.07 -15.48 14.31
N ARG A 210 -16.95 -14.91 14.81
CA ARG A 210 -15.65 -14.99 14.14
C ARG A 210 -15.18 -16.43 13.94
N GLY A 211 -15.44 -17.32 14.90
CA GLY A 211 -15.10 -18.75 14.80
C GLY A 211 -15.78 -19.42 13.62
N ARG A 212 -17.11 -19.24 13.50
CA ARG A 212 -17.87 -19.78 12.37
C ARG A 212 -17.41 -19.20 11.03
N LEU A 213 -17.13 -17.89 10.96
CA LEU A 213 -16.59 -17.28 9.75
C LEU A 213 -15.23 -17.88 9.37
N LYS A 214 -14.35 -18.06 10.36
CA LYS A 214 -13.04 -18.69 10.18
C LYS A 214 -13.16 -20.12 9.64
N ASP A 215 -14.08 -20.91 10.18
CA ASP A 215 -14.32 -22.28 9.70
C ASP A 215 -14.80 -22.30 8.24
N CYS A 216 -15.70 -21.36 7.87
CA CYS A 216 -16.15 -21.21 6.49
C CYS A 216 -15.00 -20.83 5.54
N LEU A 217 -14.15 -19.91 5.97
CA LEU A 217 -12.96 -19.43 5.25
C LEU A 217 -11.93 -20.55 5.05
N GLU A 218 -11.57 -21.28 6.11
CA GLU A 218 -10.66 -22.42 6.05
C GLU A 218 -11.19 -23.51 5.11
N ALA A 219 -12.48 -23.84 5.23
CA ALA A 219 -13.09 -24.85 4.37
C ALA A 219 -13.22 -24.42 2.91
N ALA A 220 -13.09 -23.13 2.61
CA ALA A 220 -13.05 -22.58 1.24
C ALA A 220 -11.62 -22.44 0.69
N GLY A 221 -10.59 -22.81 1.47
CA GLY A 221 -9.19 -22.64 1.08
C GLY A 221 -8.68 -21.20 1.23
N LEU A 222 -9.31 -20.40 2.09
CA LEU A 222 -8.97 -19.00 2.36
C LEU A 222 -8.63 -18.82 3.85
N PRO A 223 -7.59 -19.48 4.38
CA PRO A 223 -7.24 -19.35 5.80
C PRO A 223 -6.94 -17.89 6.14
N ALA A 224 -7.71 -17.31 7.06
CA ALA A 224 -7.55 -15.92 7.44
C ALA A 224 -6.37 -15.73 8.40
N THR A 225 -5.52 -14.75 8.11
CA THR A 225 -4.47 -14.28 9.02
C THR A 225 -5.02 -13.26 10.01
N GLN A 226 -5.98 -12.43 9.58
CA GLN A 226 -6.71 -11.50 10.43
C GLN A 226 -8.18 -11.44 10.04
N ILE A 227 -9.06 -11.27 11.03
CA ILE A 227 -10.49 -11.01 10.84
C ILE A 227 -10.85 -9.82 11.71
N ARG A 228 -11.41 -8.78 11.08
CA ARG A 228 -12.01 -7.64 11.76
C ARG A 228 -13.50 -7.64 11.54
N THR A 229 -14.28 -7.52 12.62
CA THR A 229 -15.73 -7.55 12.56
C THR A 229 -16.33 -6.26 13.12
N HIS A 230 -17.34 -5.74 12.44
CA HIS A 230 -18.24 -4.74 12.98
C HIS A 230 -19.69 -5.21 12.81
N PHE A 231 -20.44 -5.18 13.92
CA PHE A 231 -21.85 -5.56 13.96
C PHE A 231 -22.71 -4.33 13.70
N MET A 232 -23.64 -4.44 12.77
CA MET A 232 -24.52 -3.33 12.41
C MET A 232 -25.53 -3.06 13.53
N PRO A 233 -25.89 -1.78 13.76
CA PRO A 233 -26.90 -1.44 14.76
C PRO A 233 -28.21 -2.21 14.56
N GLY A 234 -28.82 -2.63 15.66
CA GLY A 234 -30.10 -3.34 15.64
C GLY A 234 -30.01 -4.81 15.20
N ASN A 235 -28.83 -5.43 15.22
CA ASN A 235 -28.63 -6.84 14.85
C ASN A 235 -29.10 -7.11 13.41
N THR A 236 -28.84 -6.15 12.53
CA THR A 236 -29.26 -6.15 11.12
C THR A 236 -28.24 -6.83 10.21
N GLY A 237 -27.13 -7.32 10.77
CA GLY A 237 -26.06 -7.95 10.03
C GLY A 237 -24.68 -7.59 10.55
N SER A 238 -23.67 -8.09 9.86
CA SER A 238 -22.28 -7.85 10.20
C SER A 238 -21.44 -7.62 8.95
N VAL A 239 -20.42 -6.78 9.08
CA VAL A 239 -19.41 -6.57 8.06
C VAL A 239 -18.07 -7.07 8.60
N HIS A 240 -17.28 -7.68 7.72
CA HIS A 240 -16.00 -8.26 8.04
C HIS A 240 -14.94 -7.82 7.03
N LEU A 241 -13.78 -7.39 7.54
CA LEU A 241 -12.57 -7.22 6.76
C LEU A 241 -11.63 -8.38 7.11
N VAL A 242 -11.37 -9.23 6.12
CA VAL A 242 -10.59 -10.46 6.30
C VAL A 242 -9.30 -10.36 5.51
N GLU A 243 -8.18 -10.63 6.16
CA GLU A 243 -6.87 -10.74 5.52
C GLU A 243 -6.54 -12.20 5.26
N VAL A 244 -6.13 -12.50 4.03
CA VAL A 244 -5.64 -13.82 3.61
C VAL A 244 -4.28 -13.66 2.94
N GLU A 245 -3.41 -14.65 3.11
CA GLU A 245 -2.21 -14.79 2.29
C GLU A 245 -2.62 -15.24 0.89
N ASP A 246 -1.83 -14.84 -0.13
CA ASP A 246 -2.08 -15.04 -1.56
C ASP A 246 -2.87 -13.91 -2.24
N HIS A 247 -2.71 -13.82 -3.56
CA HIS A 247 -3.50 -12.93 -4.41
C HIS A 247 -4.83 -13.59 -4.77
N ILE A 248 -5.94 -13.00 -4.33
CA ILE A 248 -7.30 -13.49 -4.65
C ILE A 248 -7.97 -12.52 -5.63
N PRO A 249 -8.02 -12.83 -6.94
CA PRO A 249 -8.75 -12.02 -7.90
C PRO A 249 -10.27 -12.13 -7.69
N ALA A 250 -11.03 -11.22 -8.29
CA ALA A 250 -12.49 -11.15 -8.09
C ALA A 250 -13.24 -12.39 -8.59
N ASP A 251 -12.69 -13.11 -9.57
CA ASP A 251 -13.23 -14.33 -10.18
C ASP A 251 -12.68 -15.63 -9.58
N ASP A 252 -11.92 -15.56 -8.47
CA ASP A 252 -11.31 -16.73 -7.84
C ASP A 252 -12.35 -17.78 -7.40
N ALA A 253 -12.08 -19.06 -7.71
CA ALA A 253 -12.97 -20.17 -7.38
C ALA A 253 -13.17 -20.34 -5.86
N ARG A 254 -12.20 -19.94 -5.04
CA ARG A 254 -12.28 -19.97 -3.57
C ARG A 254 -13.33 -18.99 -3.04
N LEU A 255 -13.49 -17.83 -3.69
CA LEU A 255 -14.56 -16.87 -3.33
C LEU A 255 -15.95 -17.47 -3.62
N HIS A 256 -16.10 -18.16 -4.74
CA HIS A 256 -17.35 -18.87 -5.07
C HIS A 256 -17.66 -19.98 -4.04
N ALA A 257 -16.65 -20.75 -3.63
CA ALA A 257 -16.80 -21.77 -2.59
C ALA A 257 -17.19 -21.17 -1.24
N LEU A 258 -16.60 -20.03 -0.87
CA LEU A 258 -16.97 -19.29 0.34
C LEU A 258 -18.40 -18.78 0.27
N ALA A 259 -18.81 -18.20 -0.86
CA ALA A 259 -20.17 -17.72 -1.06
C ALA A 259 -21.22 -18.84 -0.89
N GLN A 260 -20.95 -20.02 -1.44
CA GLN A 260 -21.83 -21.19 -1.25
C GLN A 260 -21.94 -21.62 0.22
N LYS A 261 -20.86 -21.53 1.00
CA LYS A 261 -20.86 -21.88 2.44
C LYS A 261 -21.60 -20.86 3.29
N LEU A 262 -21.49 -19.58 2.96
CA LEU A 262 -22.20 -18.50 3.64
C LEU A 262 -23.70 -18.48 3.27
N GLY A 263 -24.04 -18.94 2.06
CA GLY A 263 -25.41 -19.14 1.62
C GLY A 263 -26.21 -17.84 1.61
N GLU A 264 -27.48 -17.92 2.00
CA GLU A 264 -28.42 -16.79 2.03
C GLU A 264 -28.03 -15.68 3.01
N ALA A 265 -27.10 -15.94 3.93
CA ALA A 265 -26.59 -14.91 4.84
C ALA A 265 -25.69 -13.89 4.12
N LEU A 266 -25.09 -14.27 2.98
CA LEU A 266 -24.15 -13.42 2.27
C LEU A 266 -24.87 -12.31 1.50
N VAL A 267 -24.53 -11.06 1.80
CA VAL A 267 -24.96 -9.88 1.03
C VAL A 267 -23.90 -9.53 -0.01
N ARG A 268 -22.62 -9.54 0.38
CA ARG A 268 -21.52 -9.12 -0.50
C ARG A 268 -20.20 -9.80 -0.12
N LEU A 269 -19.46 -10.26 -1.12
CA LEU A 269 -18.11 -10.82 -0.99
C LEU A 269 -17.25 -10.32 -2.16
N LEU A 270 -16.19 -9.58 -1.87
CA LEU A 270 -15.25 -9.11 -2.88
C LEU A 270 -13.85 -8.84 -2.31
N PRO A 271 -12.79 -8.94 -3.12
CA PRO A 271 -11.51 -8.33 -2.79
C PRO A 271 -11.62 -6.80 -2.73
N VAL A 272 -11.33 -6.22 -1.58
CA VAL A 272 -11.31 -4.76 -1.35
C VAL A 272 -9.88 -4.20 -1.37
N GLY A 273 -8.88 -5.06 -1.51
CA GLY A 273 -7.50 -4.65 -1.72
C GLY A 273 -6.50 -5.78 -1.79
N VAL A 274 -5.32 -5.46 -2.29
CA VAL A 274 -4.14 -6.34 -2.29
C VAL A 274 -2.92 -5.50 -1.94
N TYR A 275 -2.01 -6.04 -1.15
CA TYR A 275 -0.73 -5.41 -0.90
C TYR A 275 0.40 -6.42 -0.79
N ALA A 276 1.60 -5.97 -1.14
CA ALA A 276 2.82 -6.75 -1.01
C ALA A 276 3.19 -6.99 0.46
N THR A 277 3.53 -8.22 0.82
CA THR A 277 4.12 -8.57 2.12
C THR A 277 5.29 -7.63 2.46
N PRO A 278 5.23 -6.89 3.59
CA PRO A 278 6.30 -5.99 4.02
C PRO A 278 7.62 -6.73 4.26
N LEU A 279 8.72 -6.10 3.87
CA LEU A 279 10.06 -6.60 4.12
C LEU A 279 10.43 -6.38 5.59
N THR A 280 10.97 -7.41 6.23
CA THR A 280 11.55 -7.30 7.58
C THR A 280 13.07 -7.32 7.47
N LEU A 281 13.74 -6.27 7.94
CA LEU A 281 15.18 -6.30 8.08
C LEU A 281 15.55 -7.28 9.18
N ARG A 282 16.25 -8.36 8.81
CA ARG A 282 16.87 -9.25 9.79
C ARG A 282 18.09 -8.51 10.37
N PRO A 283 18.30 -8.56 11.70
CA PRO A 283 19.46 -7.96 12.34
C PRO A 283 20.78 -8.57 11.85
#